data_AF-A0AAW6S851-F1
#
_entry.id   AF-A0AAW6S851-F1
#
_cell.length_a   1.000
_cell.length_b   1.000
_cell.length_c   1.000
_cell.angle_alpha   90.00
_cell.angle_beta   90.00
_cell.angle_gamma   90.00
#
_symmetry.space_group_name_H-M   'P 1'
#
loop_
_entity.id
_entity.type
_entity.pdbx_description
1 polymer ?
#
loop_
_entity_poly.entity_id
_entity_poly.type
_entity_poly.pdbx_seq_one_letter_code
_entity_poly.pdbx_strand_id
1 'polypeptide(L)'
;MLSDVKKKIIDNDFVNNIRINMVFNDEQYNDLVSSLEELANLLKNNESIDKELAFYLYTIPQMIRNAYASFDKVENKPDLAFKLEDAWIELDSLVINCLS
;
A
#
# COMPACT_ATOMS: atom_id res chain seq x y z
N MET A 1 -7.52 -13.79 -13.20
CA MET A 1 -6.11 -13.49 -12.84
C MET A 1 -5.96 -12.02 -12.46
N LEU A 2 -5.88 -11.08 -13.41
CA LEU A 2 -5.79 -9.63 -13.09
C LEU A 2 -6.98 -9.12 -12.24
N SER A 3 -8.19 -9.54 -12.59
CA SER A 3 -9.41 -9.24 -11.83
C SER A 3 -9.37 -9.71 -10.37
N ASP A 4 -8.73 -10.86 -10.13
CA ASP A 4 -8.70 -11.48 -8.82
C ASP A 4 -7.67 -10.78 -7.93
N VAL A 5 -6.50 -10.44 -8.50
CA VAL A 5 -5.47 -9.64 -7.83
C VAL A 5 -5.99 -8.23 -7.52
N LYS A 6 -6.68 -7.58 -8.47
CA LYS A 6 -7.35 -6.31 -8.23
C LYS A 6 -8.29 -6.40 -7.02
N LYS A 7 -9.12 -7.44 -6.97
CA LYS A 7 -10.05 -7.64 -5.86
C LYS A 7 -9.32 -7.81 -4.53
N LYS A 8 -8.24 -8.60 -4.48
CA LYS A 8 -7.41 -8.75 -3.27
C LYS A 8 -6.87 -7.41 -2.77
N ILE A 9 -6.41 -6.54 -3.66
CA ILE A 9 -5.89 -5.21 -3.29
C ILE A 9 -7.00 -4.31 -2.73
N ILE A 10 -8.17 -4.31 -3.37
CA ILE A 10 -9.32 -3.48 -2.96
C ILE A 10 -9.91 -3.95 -1.63
N ASP A 11 -10.00 -5.26 -1.43
CA ASP A 11 -10.57 -5.87 -0.23
C ASP A 11 -9.57 -5.96 0.94
N ASN A 12 -8.29 -5.63 0.72
CA ASN A 12 -7.27 -5.65 1.77
C ASN A 12 -7.51 -4.54 2.81
N ASP A 13 -7.39 -4.91 4.09
CA ASP A 13 -7.79 -4.02 5.19
C ASP A 13 -6.60 -3.30 5.85
N PHE A 14 -5.37 -3.47 5.35
CA PHE A 14 -4.17 -2.86 5.94
C PHE A 14 -4.32 -1.34 6.10
N VAL A 15 -4.73 -0.65 5.03
CA VAL A 15 -4.89 0.82 5.04
C VAL A 15 -5.98 1.27 6.01
N ASN A 16 -7.08 0.52 6.13
CA ASN A 16 -8.13 0.84 7.10
C ASN A 16 -7.67 0.63 8.54
N ASN A 17 -6.92 -0.44 8.79
CA ASN A 17 -6.32 -0.69 10.11
C ASN A 17 -5.41 0.45 10.56
N ILE A 18 -4.62 1.01 9.64
CA ILE A 18 -3.83 2.22 9.91
C ILE A 18 -4.72 3.45 10.09
N ARG A 19 -5.64 3.72 9.16
CA ARG A 19 -6.43 4.96 9.16
C ARG A 19 -7.39 5.09 10.34
N ILE A 20 -8.01 3.99 10.74
CA ILE A 20 -9.06 3.98 11.78
C ILE A 20 -8.43 3.70 13.15
N ASN A 21 -7.56 2.70 13.21
CA ASN A 21 -7.08 2.17 14.49
C ASN A 21 -5.63 2.54 14.79
N MET A 22 -4.87 3.05 13.81
CA MET A 22 -3.43 3.30 13.92
C MET A 22 -2.66 2.02 14.35
N VAL A 23 -3.07 0.86 13.82
CA VAL A 23 -2.50 -0.46 14.14
C VAL A 23 -1.88 -1.07 12.90
N PHE A 24 -0.58 -1.35 12.96
CA PHE A 24 0.15 -2.05 11.91
C PHE A 24 -0.13 -3.56 11.99
N ASN A 25 -0.97 -4.06 11.08
CA ASN A 25 -1.25 -5.48 10.94
C ASN A 25 -0.26 -6.09 9.92
N ASP A 26 0.73 -6.82 10.41
CA ASP A 26 1.78 -7.41 9.57
C ASP A 26 1.23 -8.45 8.57
N GLU A 27 0.17 -9.19 8.90
CA GLU A 27 -0.46 -10.17 7.98
C GLU A 27 -1.11 -9.45 6.79
N GLN A 28 -1.95 -8.45 7.07
CA GLN A 28 -2.61 -7.66 6.03
C GLN A 28 -1.60 -6.87 5.19
N TYR A 29 -0.51 -6.40 5.80
CA TYR A 29 0.59 -5.75 5.09
C TYR A 29 1.26 -6.69 4.08
N ASN A 30 1.67 -7.88 4.53
CA ASN A 30 2.34 -8.86 3.69
C ASN A 30 1.45 -9.36 2.54
N ASP A 31 0.15 -9.53 2.80
CA ASP A 31 -0.84 -9.88 1.78
C ASP A 31 -0.98 -8.80 0.71
N LEU A 32 -0.95 -7.52 1.12
CA LEU A 32 -0.99 -6.38 0.21
C LEU A 32 0.26 -6.31 -0.65
N VAL A 33 1.45 -6.41 -0.04
CA VAL A 33 2.74 -6.42 -0.74
C VAL A 33 2.77 -7.53 -1.79
N SER A 34 2.43 -8.76 -1.39
CA SER A 34 2.41 -9.91 -2.30
C SER A 34 1.44 -9.70 -3.47
N SER A 35 0.28 -9.09 -3.21
CA SER A 35 -0.70 -8.78 -4.26
C SER A 35 -0.21 -7.69 -5.23
N LEU A 36 0.52 -6.69 -4.73
CA LEU A 36 1.12 -5.64 -5.57
C LEU A 36 2.28 -6.17 -6.43
N GLU A 37 3.10 -7.07 -5.90
CA GLU A 37 4.14 -7.75 -6.68
C GLU A 37 3.56 -8.63 -7.79
N GLU A 38 2.51 -9.40 -7.47
CA GLU A 38 1.77 -10.18 -8.45
C GLU A 38 1.18 -9.26 -9.53
N LEU A 39 0.56 -8.14 -9.11
CA LEU A 39 -0.01 -7.17 -10.02
C LEU A 39 1.04 -6.55 -10.96
N ALA A 40 2.18 -6.12 -10.43
CA ALA A 40 3.25 -5.54 -11.24
C ALA A 40 3.71 -6.51 -12.34
N ASN A 41 3.83 -7.79 -12.03
CA ASN A 41 4.19 -8.81 -13.02
C ASN A 41 3.10 -9.02 -14.08
N LEU A 42 1.83 -8.96 -13.70
CA LEU A 42 0.71 -9.04 -14.65
C LEU A 42 0.61 -7.80 -15.54
N LEU A 43 0.91 -6.62 -15.02
CA LEU A 43 0.79 -5.36 -15.75
C LEU A 43 1.91 -5.10 -16.77
N LYS A 44 3.09 -5.74 -16.64
CA LYS A 44 4.18 -5.66 -17.65
C LYS A 44 3.75 -5.92 -19.09
N ASN A 45 2.69 -6.71 -19.29
CA ASN A 45 2.18 -7.08 -20.61
C ASN A 45 0.82 -6.42 -20.94
N ASN A 46 0.32 -5.52 -20.10
CA ASN A 46 -0.97 -4.84 -20.28
C ASN A 46 -0.75 -3.39 -20.74
N GLU A 47 -1.47 -2.99 -21.79
CA GLU A 47 -1.39 -1.62 -22.34
C GLU A 47 -2.20 -0.59 -21.53
N SER A 48 -3.07 -1.04 -20.63
CA SER A 48 -3.93 -0.14 -19.86
C SER A 48 -4.27 -0.69 -18.49
N ILE A 49 -4.44 0.24 -17.54
CA ILE A 49 -4.92 -0.02 -16.20
C ILE A 49 -6.31 0.59 -16.05
N ASP A 50 -7.20 -0.12 -15.35
CA ASP A 50 -8.53 0.42 -15.08
C ASP A 50 -8.46 1.54 -14.03
N LYS A 51 -9.37 2.51 -14.13
CA LYS A 51 -9.35 3.74 -13.32
C LYS A 51 -9.51 3.49 -11.83
N GLU A 52 -10.29 2.49 -11.44
CA GLU A 52 -10.49 2.16 -10.02
C GLU A 52 -9.21 1.60 -9.44
N LEU A 53 -8.56 0.65 -10.12
CA LEU A 53 -7.28 0.12 -9.67
C LEU A 53 -6.20 1.21 -9.60
N ALA A 54 -6.12 2.09 -10.61
CA ALA A 54 -5.20 3.22 -10.58
C ALA A 54 -5.44 4.13 -9.35
N PHE A 55 -6.71 4.41 -9.03
CA PHE A 55 -7.05 5.18 -7.84
C PHE A 55 -6.56 4.52 -6.54
N TYR A 56 -6.75 3.21 -6.38
CA TYR A 56 -6.25 2.48 -5.22
C TYR A 56 -4.71 2.50 -5.15
N LEU A 57 -4.04 2.25 -6.26
CA LEU A 57 -2.58 2.29 -6.33
C LEU A 57 -2.01 3.65 -5.90
N TYR A 58 -2.59 4.75 -6.36
CA TYR A 58 -2.12 6.08 -5.93
C TYR A 58 -2.44 6.41 -4.47
N THR A 59 -3.55 5.88 -3.94
CA THR A 59 -4.03 6.28 -2.60
C THR A 59 -3.39 5.46 -1.47
N ILE A 60 -3.10 4.18 -1.67
CA ILE A 60 -2.47 3.31 -0.67
C ILE A 60 -1.21 3.94 -0.05
N PRO A 61 -0.13 4.25 -0.80
CA PRO A 61 1.10 4.80 -0.22
C PRO A 61 0.86 6.21 0.36
N GLN A 62 -0.02 7.02 -0.24
CA GLN A 62 -0.37 8.33 0.30
C GLN A 62 -1.03 8.25 1.68
N MET A 63 -1.91 7.27 1.91
CA MET A 63 -2.55 7.08 3.21
C MET A 63 -1.56 6.65 4.28
N ILE A 64 -0.61 5.76 3.95
CA ILE A 64 0.45 5.34 4.88
C ILE A 64 1.39 6.51 5.19
N ARG A 65 1.80 7.27 4.18
CA ARG A 65 2.58 8.51 4.36
C ARG A 65 1.88 9.50 5.29
N ASN A 66 0.57 9.70 5.12
CA ASN A 66 -0.20 10.61 5.97
C ASN A 66 -0.24 10.11 7.43
N ALA A 67 -0.34 8.80 7.64
CA ALA A 67 -0.27 8.22 8.97
C ALA A 67 1.13 8.42 9.59
N TYR A 68 2.21 8.20 8.83
CA TYR A 68 3.57 8.49 9.27
C TYR A 68 3.77 9.97 9.65
N ALA A 69 3.26 10.89 8.83
CA ALA A 69 3.37 12.33 9.07
C ALA A 69 2.69 12.79 10.38
N SER A 70 1.77 11.99 10.95
CA SER A 70 1.20 12.27 12.28
C SER A 70 2.25 12.25 13.40
N PHE A 71 3.42 11.64 13.16
CA PHE A 71 4.54 11.56 14.10
C PHE A 71 5.62 12.63 13.89
N ASP A 72 5.48 13.56 12.93
CA ASP A 72 6.54 14.54 12.58
C ASP A 72 7.00 15.41 13.75
N LYS A 73 6.12 15.68 14.72
CA LYS A 73 6.41 16.52 15.91
C LYS A 73 6.74 15.71 17.16
N VAL A 74 6.87 14.38 17.03
CA VAL A 74 7.17 13.49 18.16
C VAL A 74 8.69 13.31 18.24
N GLU A 75 9.31 13.82 19.31
CA GLU A 75 10.78 13.75 19.50
C GLU A 75 11.29 12.30 19.58
N ASN A 76 10.56 11.43 20.27
CA ASN A 76 10.86 10.01 20.40
C ASN A 76 9.82 9.20 19.63
N LYS A 77 10.04 9.02 18.32
CA LYS A 77 9.14 8.26 17.45
C LYS A 77 8.96 6.83 17.98
N PRO A 78 7.72 6.33 18.10
CA PRO A 78 7.47 4.95 18.48
C PRO A 78 7.86 4.00 17.33
N ASP A 79 8.05 2.72 17.65
CA ASP A 79 8.34 1.66 16.66
C ASP A 79 7.36 1.64 15.48
N LEU A 80 6.09 1.95 15.76
CA LEU A 80 5.05 2.08 14.74
C LEU A 80 5.40 3.12 13.67
N ALA A 81 5.98 4.26 14.04
CA ALA A 81 6.31 5.30 13.08
C ALA A 81 7.40 4.83 12.10
N PHE A 82 8.39 4.07 12.58
CA PHE A 82 9.41 3.47 11.72
C PHE A 82 8.82 2.41 10.79
N LYS A 83 7.94 1.53 11.31
CA LYS A 83 7.21 0.57 10.46
C LYS A 83 6.39 1.26 9.36
N LEU A 84 5.75 2.39 9.67
CA LEU A 84 4.97 3.15 8.69
C LEU A 84 5.85 3.83 7.64
N GLU A 85 7.03 4.32 8.02
CA GLU A 85 8.01 4.90 7.09
C GLU A 85 8.51 3.84 6.11
N ASP A 86 8.96 2.69 6.62
CA ASP A 86 9.44 1.57 5.80
C ASP A 86 8.32 1.08 4.85
N ALA A 87 7.11 0.87 5.38
CA ALA A 87 5.97 0.45 4.58
C ALA A 87 5.57 1.47 3.51
N TRP A 88 5.65 2.77 3.82
CA TRP A 88 5.37 3.80 2.82
C TRP A 88 6.37 3.71 1.65
N ILE A 89 7.67 3.63 1.95
CA ILE A 89 8.72 3.55 0.92
C ILE A 89 8.54 2.30 0.05
N GLU A 90 8.29 1.15 0.67
CA GLU A 90 8.08 -0.11 -0.04
C GLU A 90 6.83 -0.07 -0.92
N LEU A 91 5.69 0.35 -0.38
CA LEU A 91 4.43 0.43 -1.13
C LEU A 91 4.50 1.42 -2.28
N ASP A 92 5.17 2.57 -2.10
CA ASP A 92 5.36 3.56 -3.17
C ASP A 92 6.19 2.97 -4.33
N SER A 93 7.27 2.24 -4.00
CA SER A 93 8.09 1.54 -4.99
C SER A 93 7.31 0.48 -5.76
N LEU A 94 6.51 -0.34 -5.07
CA LEU A 94 5.68 -1.37 -5.69
C LEU A 94 4.59 -0.79 -6.60
N VAL A 95 3.97 0.32 -6.17
CA VAL A 95 2.99 1.05 -6.99
C VAL A 95 3.65 1.61 -8.25
N ILE A 96 4.84 2.19 -8.16
CA ILE A 96 5.59 2.65 -9.34
C ILE A 96 5.84 1.49 -10.30
N ASN A 97 6.21 0.31 -9.79
CA ASN A 97 6.40 -0.89 -10.63
C ASN A 97 5.11 -1.39 -11.29
N CYS A 98 3.95 -1.13 -10.70
CA CYS A 98 2.66 -1.44 -11.33
C CYS A 98 2.29 -0.46 -12.45
N LEU A 99 2.79 0.77 -12.39
CA LEU A 99 2.42 1.87 -13.29
C LEU A 99 3.48 2.15 -14.37
N SER A 100 4.63 1.47 -14.33
CA SER A 100 5.75 1.59 -15.27
C SER A 100 5.64 0.57 -16.41
#